data_AF-A0A0F9J7N3-F1
#
_entry.id   AF-A0A0F9J7N3-F1
#
_cell.length_a   1.000
_cell.length_b   1.000
_cell.length_c   1.000
_cell.angle_alpha   90.00
_cell.angle_beta   90.00
_cell.angle_gamma   90.00
#
_symmetry.space_group_name_H-M   'P 1'
#
loop_
_entity.id
_entity.type
_entity.pdbx_description
1 polymer ?
#
loop_
_entity_poly.entity_id
_entity_poly.type
_entity_poly.pdbx_seq_one_letter_code
_entity_poly.pdbx_strand_id
1 'polypeptide(L)'
;MTSEPSTKSLTAERPSSKIDPPKDTKYNARLSQFDQIVSSARDLFKEKNEQYADGIVRTGVLGSVVSIAGLSARLEHLVLSAPDAGKSQEEAIVDIVKDLINYGVITGIMIMDDNWRPE
;
A
#
# COMPACT_ATOMS: atom_id res chain seq x y z
N MET A 1 -15.68 16.69 -37.34
CA MET A 1 -14.24 16.67 -37.04
C MET A 1 -14.09 16.76 -35.54
N THR A 2 -14.10 15.61 -34.87
CA THR A 2 -13.97 15.49 -33.41
C THR A 2 -12.64 14.78 -33.15
N SER A 3 -11.63 15.56 -32.77
CA SER A 3 -10.31 15.06 -32.39
C SER A 3 -10.40 14.31 -31.06
N GLU A 4 -10.01 13.04 -31.07
CA GLU A 4 -9.90 12.17 -29.89
C GLU A 4 -8.84 12.68 -28.89
N PRO A 5 -9.02 12.46 -27.57
CA PRO A 5 -7.98 12.76 -26.61
C PRO A 5 -6.89 11.69 -26.67
N SER A 6 -5.69 12.12 -27.06
CA SER A 6 -4.47 11.32 -27.04
C SER A 6 -4.22 10.73 -25.65
N THR A 7 -4.36 9.41 -25.53
CA THR A 7 -3.88 8.63 -24.39
C THR A 7 -2.36 8.69 -24.34
N LYS A 8 -1.81 9.64 -23.57
CA LYS A 8 -0.41 9.60 -23.17
C LYS A 8 -0.21 8.42 -22.24
N SER A 9 0.31 7.32 -22.79
CA SER A 9 0.92 6.23 -22.01
C SER A 9 1.96 6.83 -21.06
N LEU A 10 1.66 6.84 -19.77
CA LEU A 10 2.60 7.18 -18.70
C LEU A 10 3.56 6.00 -18.45
N THR A 11 4.23 5.54 -19.50
CA THR A 11 5.47 4.77 -19.35
C THR A 11 6.61 5.77 -19.24
N ALA A 12 6.68 6.46 -18.09
CA ALA A 12 7.91 7.12 -17.71
C ALA A 12 8.94 6.02 -17.48
N GLU A 13 9.79 5.76 -18.48
CA GLU A 13 11.01 4.98 -18.31
C GLU A 13 11.80 5.62 -17.16
N ARG A 14 11.77 4.99 -15.98
CA ARG A 14 12.68 5.37 -14.89
C ARG A 14 14.09 5.23 -15.45
N PRO A 15 14.94 6.26 -15.42
CA PRO A 15 16.34 6.09 -15.75
C PRO A 15 16.89 5.01 -14.82
N SER A 16 17.29 3.88 -15.41
CA SER A 16 18.02 2.80 -14.74
C SER A 16 19.41 3.32 -14.40
N SER A 17 19.51 4.13 -13.35
CA SER A 17 20.80 4.30 -12.70
C SER A 17 21.11 2.98 -12.02
N LYS A 18 22.02 2.21 -12.62
CA LYS A 18 22.71 1.11 -11.94
C LYS A 18 23.59 1.73 -10.85
N ILE A 19 22.95 2.19 -9.79
CA ILE A 19 23.63 2.49 -8.54
C ILE A 19 23.87 1.10 -7.96
N ASP A 20 25.10 0.61 -8.09
CA ASP A 20 25.49 -0.61 -7.40
C ASP A 20 25.11 -0.44 -5.93
N PRO A 21 24.28 -1.34 -5.37
CA PRO A 21 23.84 -1.21 -4.00
C PRO A 21 25.09 -1.13 -3.10
N PRO A 22 25.13 -0.20 -2.14
CA PRO A 22 26.25 -0.13 -1.21
C PRO A 22 26.52 -1.54 -0.65
N LYS A 23 27.77 -2.02 -0.72
CA LYS A 23 28.21 -3.30 -0.11
C LYS A 23 28.13 -3.28 1.43
N ASP A 24 27.33 -2.39 2.00
CA ASP A 24 27.05 -2.29 3.42
C ASP A 24 26.03 -3.38 3.79
N THR A 25 26.40 -4.22 4.76
CA THR A 25 25.54 -5.29 5.29
C THR A 25 24.19 -4.74 5.78
N LYS A 26 24.15 -3.48 6.24
CA LYS A 26 22.91 -2.81 6.65
C LYS A 26 21.97 -2.52 5.49
N TYR A 27 22.49 -2.20 4.30
CA TYR A 27 21.67 -1.97 3.11
C TYR A 27 20.96 -3.25 2.71
N ASN A 28 21.72 -4.35 2.58
CA ASN A 28 21.15 -5.66 2.23
C ASN A 28 20.17 -6.17 3.29
N ALA A 29 20.44 -5.91 4.57
CA ALA A 29 19.51 -6.24 5.65
C ALA A 29 18.18 -5.48 5.54
N ARG A 30 18.22 -4.16 5.25
CA ARG A 30 17.01 -3.34 5.05
C ARG A 30 16.23 -3.76 3.82
N LEU A 31 16.92 -4.12 2.73
CA LEU A 31 16.27 -4.63 1.54
C LEU A 31 15.55 -5.96 1.82
N SER A 32 16.22 -6.88 2.53
CA SER A 32 15.59 -8.13 2.99
C SER A 32 14.38 -7.89 3.88
N GLN A 33 14.45 -6.95 4.83
CA GLN A 33 13.32 -6.56 5.67
C GLN A 33 12.16 -5.99 4.84
N PHE A 34 12.46 -5.14 3.86
CA PHE A 34 11.46 -4.60 2.93
C PHE A 34 10.77 -5.72 2.15
N ASP A 35 11.54 -6.64 1.56
CA ASP A 35 11.00 -7.76 0.79
C ASP A 35 10.12 -8.67 1.65
N GLN A 36 10.51 -8.92 2.90
CA GLN A 36 9.71 -9.70 3.87
C GLN A 36 8.36 -9.02 4.17
N ILE A 37 8.35 -7.70 4.38
CA ILE A 37 7.13 -6.94 4.64
C ILE A 37 6.20 -6.99 3.42
N VAL A 38 6.74 -6.74 2.23
CA VAL A 38 5.95 -6.75 0.98
C VAL A 38 5.42 -8.15 0.67
N SER A 39 6.23 -9.20 0.86
CA SER A 39 5.77 -10.58 0.68
C SER A 39 4.64 -10.92 1.65
N SER A 40 4.77 -10.53 2.92
CA SER A 40 3.74 -10.76 3.93
C SER A 40 2.45 -10.01 3.62
N ALA A 41 2.56 -8.76 3.15
CA ALA A 41 1.40 -7.98 2.70
C ALA A 41 0.71 -8.64 1.50
N ARG A 42 1.47 -9.17 0.53
CA ARG A 42 0.93 -9.91 -0.62
C ARG A 42 0.13 -11.14 -0.18
N ASP A 43 0.62 -11.90 0.78
CA ASP A 43 -0.09 -13.08 1.26
C ASP A 43 -1.37 -12.69 2.02
N LEU A 44 -1.32 -11.62 2.81
CA LEU A 44 -2.50 -11.03 3.43
C LEU A 44 -3.52 -10.53 2.38
N PHE A 45 -3.06 -9.94 1.27
CA PHE A 45 -3.93 -9.52 0.17
C PHE A 45 -4.68 -10.69 -0.45
N LYS A 46 -3.99 -11.83 -0.68
CA LYS A 46 -4.64 -13.05 -1.18
C LYS A 46 -5.71 -13.55 -0.20
N GLU A 47 -5.34 -13.69 1.07
CA GLU A 47 -6.24 -14.16 2.13
C GLU A 47 -7.48 -13.26 2.23
N LYS A 48 -7.31 -11.94 2.26
CA LYS A 48 -8.42 -11.00 2.36
C LYS A 48 -9.31 -11.03 1.12
N ASN A 49 -8.75 -11.13 -0.09
CA ASN A 49 -9.59 -11.22 -1.29
C ASN A 49 -10.36 -12.54 -1.38
N GLU A 50 -9.79 -13.64 -0.88
CA GLU A 50 -10.52 -14.91 -0.74
C GLU A 50 -11.68 -14.80 0.25
N GLN A 51 -11.50 -14.07 1.35
CA GLN A 51 -12.50 -13.91 2.40
C GLN A 51 -13.60 -12.88 2.08
N TYR A 52 -13.23 -11.73 1.49
CA TYR A 52 -14.13 -10.59 1.33
C TYR A 52 -14.73 -10.45 -0.07
N ALA A 53 -14.28 -11.27 -1.04
CA ALA A 53 -14.58 -11.11 -2.46
C ALA A 53 -14.40 -9.64 -2.92
N ASP A 54 -14.90 -9.28 -4.10
CA ASP A 54 -14.85 -7.92 -4.66
C ASP A 54 -15.59 -6.82 -3.82
N GLY A 55 -15.82 -7.03 -2.53
CA GLY A 55 -16.43 -6.04 -1.63
C GLY A 55 -15.69 -4.71 -1.61
N ILE A 56 -14.37 -4.74 -1.81
CA ILE A 56 -13.52 -3.54 -1.90
C ILE A 56 -13.78 -2.77 -3.21
N VAL A 57 -14.07 -3.49 -4.31
CA VAL A 57 -14.41 -2.92 -5.62
C VAL A 57 -15.67 -2.05 -5.52
N ARG A 58 -16.59 -2.35 -4.60
CA ARG A 58 -17.84 -1.59 -4.46
C ARG A 58 -17.63 -0.12 -4.10
N THR A 59 -16.50 0.22 -3.47
CA THR A 59 -16.28 1.59 -2.97
C THR A 59 -15.33 2.43 -3.83
N GLY A 60 -14.64 1.79 -4.79
CA GLY A 60 -13.66 2.44 -5.66
C GLY A 60 -12.50 3.12 -4.90
N VAL A 61 -11.82 4.04 -5.59
CA VAL A 61 -10.72 4.85 -5.05
C VAL A 61 -11.14 5.61 -3.79
N LEU A 62 -12.38 6.14 -3.74
CA LEU A 62 -12.87 6.88 -2.58
C LEU A 62 -12.83 6.03 -1.30
N GLY A 63 -13.37 4.81 -1.33
CA GLY A 63 -13.42 3.96 -0.14
C GLY A 63 -12.06 3.48 0.32
N SER A 64 -11.16 3.17 -0.63
CA SER A 64 -9.80 2.75 -0.29
C SER A 64 -9.02 3.89 0.37
N VAL A 65 -9.13 5.13 -0.13
CA VAL A 65 -8.48 6.31 0.48
C VAL A 65 -9.04 6.64 1.86
N VAL A 66 -10.35 6.55 2.06
CA VAL A 66 -10.97 6.72 3.39
C VAL A 66 -10.44 5.68 4.38
N SER A 67 -10.27 4.43 3.92
CA SER A 67 -9.72 3.35 4.75
C SER A 67 -8.27 3.63 5.15
N ILE A 68 -7.44 4.13 4.22
CA ILE A 68 -6.06 4.57 4.51
C ILE A 68 -6.04 5.66 5.58
N ALA A 69 -6.95 6.65 5.48
CA ALA A 69 -7.03 7.72 6.48
C ALA A 69 -7.38 7.18 7.88
N GLY A 70 -8.36 6.28 7.97
CA GLY A 70 -8.74 5.64 9.23
C GLY A 70 -7.61 4.80 9.85
N LEU A 71 -6.90 4.02 9.03
CA LEU A 71 -5.73 3.25 9.46
C LEU A 71 -4.58 4.15 9.92
N SER A 72 -4.32 5.24 9.21
CA SER A 72 -3.27 6.21 9.57
C SER A 72 -3.56 6.87 10.91
N ALA A 73 -4.81 7.28 11.16
CA ALA A 73 -5.21 7.84 12.46
C ALA A 73 -5.07 6.81 13.60
N ARG A 74 -5.41 5.55 13.34
CA ARG A 74 -5.22 4.48 14.34
C ARG A 74 -3.74 4.23 14.63
N LEU A 75 -2.89 4.25 13.60
CA LEU A 75 -1.44 4.13 13.77
C LEU A 75 -0.86 5.27 14.60
N GLU A 76 -1.27 6.50 14.30
CA GLU A 76 -0.90 7.69 15.07
C GLU A 76 -1.26 7.52 16.55
N HIS A 77 -2.48 7.07 16.84
CA HIS A 77 -2.90 6.82 18.21
C HIS A 77 -2.02 5.78 18.92
N LEU A 78 -1.75 4.63 18.29
CA LEU A 78 -0.94 3.56 18.89
C LEU A 78 0.50 3.99 19.20
N VAL A 79 1.10 4.82 18.35
CA VAL A 79 2.48 5.25 18.50
C VAL A 79 2.60 6.45 19.43
N LEU A 80 1.79 7.50 19.20
CA LEU A 80 1.96 8.77 19.90
C LEU A 80 1.31 8.82 21.28
N SER A 81 0.29 7.98 21.52
CA SER A 81 -0.41 7.96 22.82
C SER A 81 0.22 6.99 23.81
N ALA A 82 1.09 6.08 23.35
CA ALA A 82 1.73 5.09 24.19
C ALA A 82 3.01 5.65 24.85
N PRO A 83 3.22 5.45 26.17
CA PRO A 83 4.41 5.95 26.88
C PRO A 83 5.75 5.43 26.32
N ASP A 84 5.73 4.31 25.63
CA ASP A 84 6.90 3.63 25.06
C ASP A 84 6.97 3.75 23.53
N ALA A 85 6.36 4.81 22.97
CA ALA A 85 6.29 5.07 21.54
C ALA A 85 5.70 3.90 20.74
N GLY A 86 4.76 3.17 21.34
CA GLY A 86 4.03 2.07 20.71
C GLY A 86 4.76 0.73 20.72
N LYS A 87 5.92 0.61 21.39
CA LYS A 87 6.66 -0.66 21.47
C LYS A 87 5.81 -1.79 22.07
N SER A 88 5.01 -1.48 23.09
CA SER A 88 4.05 -2.40 23.70
C SER A 88 2.94 -2.87 22.75
N GLN A 89 2.75 -2.17 21.62
CA GLN A 89 1.73 -2.42 20.61
C GLN A 89 2.32 -2.89 19.27
N GLU A 90 3.55 -3.42 19.28
CA GLU A 90 4.32 -3.79 18.08
C GLU A 90 3.52 -4.64 17.10
N GLU A 91 2.86 -5.70 17.58
CA GLU A 91 2.06 -6.59 16.73
C GLU A 91 0.91 -5.84 16.03
N ALA A 92 0.16 -5.04 16.78
CA ALA A 92 -0.94 -4.24 16.24
C ALA A 92 -0.45 -3.18 15.23
N ILE A 93 0.71 -2.58 15.48
CA ILE A 93 1.34 -1.62 14.55
C ILE A 93 1.74 -2.34 13.26
N VAL A 94 2.38 -3.50 13.36
CA VAL A 94 2.79 -4.30 12.20
C VAL A 94 1.58 -4.67 11.35
N ASP A 95 0.46 -5.04 11.96
CA ASP A 95 -0.76 -5.39 11.22
C ASP A 95 -1.39 -4.17 10.53
N ILE A 96 -1.41 -3.00 11.19
CA ILE A 96 -1.87 -1.76 10.53
C ILE A 96 -0.94 -1.38 9.36
N VAL A 97 0.37 -1.56 9.50
CA VAL A 97 1.33 -1.29 8.41
C VAL A 97 1.06 -2.20 7.21
N LYS A 98 0.81 -3.50 7.43
CA LYS A 98 0.42 -4.43 6.34
C LYS A 98 -0.90 -4.01 5.70
N ASP A 99 -1.88 -3.58 6.49
CA ASP A 99 -3.17 -3.10 5.98
C ASP A 99 -3.03 -1.82 5.15
N LEU A 100 -2.18 -0.88 5.57
CA LEU A 100 -1.87 0.32 4.79
C LEU A 100 -1.25 -0.02 3.44
N ILE A 101 -0.31 -0.97 3.39
CA ILE A 101 0.27 -1.46 2.14
C ILE A 101 -0.83 -2.04 1.24
N ASN A 102 -1.69 -2.90 1.80
CA ASN A 102 -2.78 -3.52 1.04
C ASN A 102 -3.78 -2.51 0.50
N TYR A 103 -4.22 -1.54 1.29
CA TYR A 103 -5.12 -0.49 0.80
C TYR A 103 -4.44 0.43 -0.21
N GLY A 104 -3.12 0.63 -0.13
CA GLY A 104 -2.34 1.29 -1.19
C GLY A 104 -2.39 0.52 -2.51
N VAL A 105 -2.19 -0.81 -2.46
CA VAL A 105 -2.30 -1.69 -3.64
C VAL A 105 -3.71 -1.68 -4.22
N ILE A 106 -4.72 -1.83 -3.36
CA ILE A 106 -6.14 -1.75 -3.74
C ILE A 106 -6.43 -0.43 -4.46
N THR A 107 -5.97 0.70 -3.91
CA THR A 107 -6.16 2.01 -4.53
C THR A 107 -5.58 2.03 -5.94
N GLY A 108 -4.38 1.46 -6.14
CA GLY A 108 -3.77 1.31 -7.45
C GLY A 108 -4.61 0.47 -8.41
N ILE A 109 -5.15 -0.66 -7.95
CA ILE A 109 -6.05 -1.52 -8.75
C ILE A 109 -7.31 -0.74 -9.16
N MET A 110 -7.95 -0.03 -8.23
CA MET A 110 -9.16 0.76 -8.53
C MET A 110 -8.90 1.87 -9.55
N ILE A 111 -7.71 2.49 -9.53
CA ILE A 111 -7.29 3.46 -10.55
C ILE A 111 -7.11 2.77 -11.91
N MET A 112 -6.52 1.58 -11.95
CA MET A 112 -6.36 0.80 -13.19
C MET A 112 -7.71 0.38 -13.79
N ASP A 113 -8.72 0.17 -12.94
CA ASP A 113 -10.07 -0.21 -13.33
C ASP A 113 -11.01 1.00 -13.59
N ASP A 114 -10.50 2.24 -13.52
CA ASP A 114 -11.27 3.49 -13.62
C ASP A 114 -12.44 3.59 -12.61
N ASN A 115 -12.33 2.91 -11.48
CA ASN A 115 -13.36 2.82 -10.46
C ASN A 115 -13.16 3.86 -9.34
N TRP A 116 -13.67 5.07 -9.53
CA TRP A 116 -13.39 6.20 -8.63
C TRP A 116 -14.29 6.28 -7.39
N ARG A 117 -15.55 5.84 -7.48
CA ARG A 117 -16.55 5.99 -6.43
C ARG A 117 -17.64 4.91 -6.55
N PRO A 118 -18.35 4.57 -5.45
CA PRO A 118 -19.57 3.79 -5.54
C PRO A 118 -20.59 4.56 -6.39
N GLU A 119 -21.15 3.92 -7.40
CA GLU A 119 -22.36 4.41 -8.10
C GLU A 119 -23.62 4.08 -7.31
#